data_AF-A0A354X7I0-F1
#
_entry.id   AF-A0A354X7I0-F1
#
_cell.length_a   1.000
_cell.length_b   1.000
_cell.length_c   1.000
_cell.angle_alpha   90.00
_cell.angle_beta   90.00
_cell.angle_gamma   90.00
#
_symmetry.space_group_name_H-M   'P 1'
#
loop_
_entity.id
_entity.type
_entity.pdbx_description
1 polymer ?
#
loop_
_entity_poly.entity_id
_entity_poly.type
_entity_poly.pdbx_seq_one_letter_code
_entity_poly.pdbx_strand_id
1 'polypeptide(L)'
;GAMGNILTKAEVHRILLKQKGLSTLGGRKVWFDPDVLRLNYDGEGRYLGEFQADDKLLVIGKNGDFRTCSFDLSNHFEPDYLRIEKFDEHKVWTAALFDASQGYTYLKRFNLEDSDKLLNFLGDHDGSYLLLLTDTVYPRMKAVFGGGDAFRDPLELDAEEFITVKSYKAKGKRIANYEVQSVEELEPVRFPEPEKEESQKIEIDQDEENTNPESSGSDLLDEITGQMNLFE
;
A
#
# COMPACT_ATOMS: atom_id res chain seq x y z
N GLY A 1 46.82 -23.27 42.13
CA GLY A 1 47.31 -23.08 40.75
C GLY A 1 46.11 -22.97 39.85
N ALA A 2 46.01 -21.90 39.07
CA ALA A 2 44.83 -21.57 38.27
C ALA A 2 44.64 -22.53 37.09
N MET A 3 43.39 -22.92 36.84
CA MET A 3 42.94 -23.72 35.69
C MET A 3 43.23 -22.97 34.37
N GLY A 4 43.90 -23.66 33.44
CA GLY A 4 44.11 -23.18 32.08
C GLY A 4 42.83 -23.32 31.25
N ASN A 5 42.47 -22.27 30.51
CA ASN A 5 41.39 -22.31 29.54
C ASN A 5 41.77 -23.19 28.34
N ILE A 6 40.88 -24.11 27.97
CA ILE A 6 40.99 -24.90 26.74
C ILE A 6 40.49 -24.02 25.59
N LEU A 7 41.41 -23.61 24.73
CA LEU A 7 41.11 -22.92 23.48
C LEU A 7 40.73 -23.96 22.41
N THR A 8 39.44 -24.10 22.10
CA THR A 8 38.99 -24.88 20.95
C THR A 8 39.13 -24.01 19.70
N LYS A 9 40.13 -24.30 18.85
CA LYS A 9 40.18 -23.76 17.48
C LYS A 9 39.16 -24.50 16.63
N ALA A 10 37.90 -24.05 16.65
CA ALA A 10 36.94 -24.45 15.64
C ALA A 10 37.22 -23.62 14.38
N GLU A 11 37.60 -24.29 13.28
CA GLU A 11 37.59 -23.65 11.97
C GLU A 11 36.16 -23.23 11.64
N VAL A 12 35.95 -21.93 11.45
CA VAL A 12 34.67 -21.38 11.00
C VAL A 12 34.46 -21.84 9.56
N HIS A 13 33.75 -22.95 9.39
CA HIS A 13 33.30 -23.41 8.09
C HIS A 13 32.20 -22.47 7.59
N ARG A 14 32.61 -21.49 6.79
CA ARG A 14 31.77 -20.62 5.94
C ARG A 14 30.74 -19.78 6.71
N ILE A 15 31.08 -18.51 6.92
CA ILE A 15 30.09 -17.46 7.18
C ILE A 15 29.39 -17.18 5.84
N LEU A 16 28.27 -17.85 5.59
CA LEU A 16 27.32 -17.40 4.56
C LEU A 16 26.64 -16.15 5.10
N LEU A 17 27.04 -14.99 4.60
CA LEU A 17 26.20 -13.80 4.66
C LEU A 17 24.88 -14.18 3.98
N LYS A 18 23.82 -14.41 4.77
CA LYS A 18 22.45 -14.42 4.23
C LYS A 18 22.16 -12.98 3.83
N GLN A 19 22.61 -12.61 2.64
CA GLN A 19 22.03 -11.52 1.89
C GLN A 19 20.55 -11.89 1.77
N LYS A 20 19.68 -11.18 2.49
CA LYS A 20 18.24 -11.17 2.22
C LYS A 20 18.17 -10.72 0.77
N GLY A 21 17.96 -11.67 -0.13
CA GLY A 21 18.11 -11.45 -1.56
C GLY A 21 17.28 -10.24 -1.95
N LEU A 22 17.95 -9.15 -2.33
CA LEU A 22 17.35 -8.21 -3.25
C LEU A 22 17.08 -9.03 -4.50
N SER A 23 15.80 -9.30 -4.75
CA SER A 23 15.30 -10.19 -5.78
C SER A 23 15.99 -9.87 -7.10
N THR A 24 16.93 -10.72 -7.53
CA THR A 24 17.59 -10.61 -8.83
C THR A 24 16.70 -11.11 -9.97
N LEU A 25 15.52 -11.66 -9.64
CA LEU A 25 14.47 -11.99 -10.58
C LEU A 25 13.45 -10.85 -10.51
N GLY A 26 13.28 -10.10 -11.61
CA GLY A 26 12.23 -9.09 -11.71
C GLY A 26 10.87 -9.67 -11.34
N GLY A 27 10.01 -8.87 -10.73
CA GLY A 27 8.68 -9.33 -10.35
C GLY A 27 7.81 -9.54 -11.60
N ARG A 28 6.71 -10.27 -11.41
CA ARG A 28 5.74 -10.53 -12.48
C ARG A 28 4.71 -9.42 -12.48
N LYS A 29 4.51 -8.81 -13.63
CA LYS A 29 3.39 -7.88 -13.83
C LYS A 29 2.09 -8.69 -13.90
N VAL A 30 1.10 -8.29 -13.12
CA VAL A 30 -0.17 -9.00 -13.00
C VAL A 30 -1.31 -8.07 -13.35
N TRP A 31 -2.26 -8.59 -14.12
CA TRP A 31 -3.51 -7.91 -14.45
C TRP A 31 -4.69 -8.76 -14.01
N PHE A 32 -5.82 -8.11 -13.79
CA PHE A 32 -7.11 -8.74 -13.49
C PHE A 32 -8.11 -8.36 -14.56
N ASP A 33 -8.68 -9.39 -15.19
CA ASP A 33 -9.75 -9.27 -16.17
C ASP A 33 -11.11 -9.35 -15.45
N PRO A 34 -11.89 -8.26 -15.43
CA PRO A 34 -13.19 -8.21 -14.79
C PRO A 34 -14.29 -9.00 -15.53
N ASP A 35 -14.11 -9.32 -16.81
CA ASP A 35 -15.13 -10.01 -17.62
C ASP A 35 -15.14 -11.52 -17.34
N VAL A 36 -13.97 -12.10 -17.09
CA VAL A 36 -13.81 -13.53 -16.76
C VAL A 36 -13.44 -13.78 -15.29
N LEU A 37 -13.25 -12.72 -14.50
CA LEU A 37 -12.90 -12.77 -13.08
C LEU A 37 -11.63 -13.58 -12.79
N ARG A 38 -10.58 -13.35 -13.59
CA ARG A 38 -9.29 -14.07 -13.51
C ARG A 38 -8.11 -13.14 -13.63
N LEU A 39 -6.97 -13.60 -13.11
CA LEU A 39 -5.68 -12.97 -13.34
C LEU A 39 -5.13 -13.36 -14.72
N ASN A 40 -4.28 -12.51 -15.28
CA ASN A 40 -3.46 -12.80 -16.45
C ASN A 40 -2.12 -12.05 -16.36
N TYR A 41 -1.19 -12.43 -17.25
CA TYR A 41 0.11 -11.78 -17.42
C TYR A 41 0.25 -11.09 -18.79
N ASP A 42 -0.82 -11.09 -19.59
CA ASP A 42 -0.80 -10.69 -20.99
C ASP A 42 -1.16 -9.20 -21.19
N GLY A 43 -1.52 -8.51 -20.10
CA GLY A 43 -1.84 -7.08 -20.13
C GLY A 43 -3.33 -6.76 -20.23
N GLU A 44 -4.20 -7.76 -20.14
CA GLU A 44 -5.63 -7.59 -20.33
C GLU A 44 -6.34 -7.19 -19.02
N GLY A 45 -7.24 -6.21 -19.10
CA GLY A 45 -7.96 -5.70 -17.94
C GLY A 45 -7.15 -4.73 -17.09
N ARG A 46 -7.37 -4.75 -15.77
CA ARG A 46 -6.80 -3.78 -14.84
C ARG A 46 -5.44 -4.25 -14.33
N TYR A 47 -4.42 -3.41 -14.48
CA TYR A 47 -3.10 -3.66 -13.91
C TYR A 47 -3.16 -3.64 -12.37
N LEU A 48 -2.64 -4.68 -11.73
CA LEU A 48 -2.61 -4.82 -10.27
C LEU A 48 -1.23 -4.50 -9.67
N GLY A 49 -0.18 -4.46 -10.48
CA GLY A 49 1.18 -4.19 -10.05
C GLY A 49 2.18 -5.28 -10.45
N GLU A 50 3.42 -5.12 -9.98
CA GLU A 50 4.49 -6.09 -10.13
C GLU A 50 4.64 -6.88 -8.81
N PHE A 51 4.65 -8.21 -8.91
CA PHE A 51 4.61 -9.15 -7.80
C PHE A 51 5.90 -9.95 -7.71
N GLN A 52 6.51 -9.92 -6.53
CA GLN A 52 7.56 -10.82 -6.07
C GLN A 52 6.94 -12.13 -5.55
N ALA A 53 7.77 -13.12 -5.26
CA ALA A 53 7.30 -14.46 -4.89
C ALA A 53 6.49 -14.49 -3.57
N ASP A 54 6.73 -13.56 -2.66
CA ASP A 54 6.08 -13.42 -1.35
C ASP A 54 4.92 -12.42 -1.34
N ASP A 55 4.71 -11.69 -2.44
CA ASP A 55 3.60 -10.75 -2.55
C ASP A 55 2.24 -11.47 -2.60
N LYS A 56 1.21 -10.79 -2.09
CA LYS A 56 -0.16 -11.31 -2.03
C LYS A 56 -1.13 -10.36 -2.70
N LEU A 57 -2.25 -10.92 -3.14
CA LEU A 57 -3.44 -10.16 -3.51
C LEU A 57 -4.33 -9.96 -2.29
N LEU A 58 -4.95 -8.80 -2.23
CA LEU A 58 -6.08 -8.50 -1.38
C LEU A 58 -7.36 -8.57 -2.23
N VAL A 59 -8.35 -9.30 -1.73
CA VAL A 59 -9.70 -9.36 -2.30
C VAL A 59 -10.68 -8.86 -1.26
N ILE A 60 -11.51 -7.89 -1.64
CA ILE A 60 -12.57 -7.32 -0.80
C ILE A 60 -13.90 -7.51 -1.54
N GLY A 61 -14.91 -8.08 -0.88
CA GLY A 61 -16.28 -8.22 -1.35
C GLY A 61 -17.15 -7.01 -0.96
N LYS A 62 -18.28 -6.83 -1.65
CA LYS A 62 -19.25 -5.75 -1.38
C LYS A 62 -19.92 -5.85 0.00
N ASN A 63 -19.97 -7.06 0.57
CA ASN A 63 -20.43 -7.34 1.92
C ASN A 63 -19.35 -7.10 3.01
N GLY A 64 -18.19 -6.57 2.62
CA GLY A 64 -17.05 -6.31 3.50
C GLY A 64 -16.28 -7.55 3.94
N ASP A 65 -16.53 -8.70 3.31
CA ASP A 65 -15.63 -9.83 3.40
C ASP A 65 -14.30 -9.48 2.74
N PHE A 66 -13.20 -9.95 3.31
CA PHE A 66 -11.88 -9.82 2.73
C PHE A 66 -11.01 -11.02 3.07
N ARG A 67 -10.02 -11.24 2.22
CA ARG A 67 -8.93 -12.19 2.43
C ARG A 67 -7.73 -11.81 1.57
N THR A 68 -6.58 -12.34 1.94
CA THR A 68 -5.41 -12.35 1.07
C THR A 68 -5.26 -13.69 0.37
N CYS A 69 -4.68 -13.70 -0.82
CA CYS A 69 -4.34 -14.94 -1.53
C CYS A 69 -3.09 -14.77 -2.39
N SER A 70 -2.57 -15.88 -2.92
CA SER A 70 -1.51 -15.82 -3.94
C SER A 70 -2.01 -15.14 -5.22
N PHE A 71 -1.10 -14.76 -6.10
CA PHE A 71 -1.40 -14.22 -7.43
C PHE A 71 -1.37 -15.30 -8.53
N ASP A 72 -1.71 -16.55 -8.19
CA ASP A 72 -1.75 -17.66 -9.15
C ASP A 72 -2.92 -17.53 -10.15
N LEU A 73 -2.69 -17.88 -11.42
CA LEU A 73 -3.70 -17.78 -12.50
C LEU A 73 -4.88 -18.76 -12.33
N SER A 74 -4.73 -19.79 -11.50
CA SER A 74 -5.81 -20.71 -11.16
C SER A 74 -6.85 -20.09 -10.23
N ASN A 75 -6.55 -18.96 -9.59
CA ASN A 75 -7.50 -18.24 -8.77
C ASN A 75 -8.72 -17.80 -9.59
N HIS A 76 -9.90 -18.04 -9.03
CA HIS A 76 -11.17 -17.54 -9.54
C HIS A 76 -11.77 -16.61 -8.49
N PHE A 77 -12.17 -15.41 -8.91
CA PHE A 77 -12.79 -14.43 -8.01
C PHE A 77 -14.31 -14.42 -8.15
N GLU A 78 -15.00 -13.97 -7.11
CA GLU A 78 -16.45 -13.86 -7.09
C GLU A 78 -16.90 -12.55 -7.77
N PRO A 79 -18.07 -12.54 -8.45
CA PRO A 79 -18.54 -11.38 -9.21
C PRO A 79 -18.92 -10.17 -8.34
N ASP A 80 -19.16 -10.38 -7.05
CA ASP A 80 -19.53 -9.36 -6.07
C ASP A 80 -18.31 -8.72 -5.38
N TYR A 81 -17.14 -8.82 -6.00
CA TYR A 81 -15.95 -8.09 -5.54
C TYR A 81 -16.18 -6.57 -5.55
N LEU A 82 -15.60 -5.92 -4.55
CA LEU A 82 -15.49 -4.47 -4.42
C LEU A 82 -14.10 -3.99 -4.82
N ARG A 83 -13.04 -4.68 -4.38
CA ARG A 83 -11.66 -4.36 -4.72
C ARG A 83 -10.82 -5.63 -4.84
N ILE A 84 -9.95 -5.65 -5.84
CA ILE A 84 -8.88 -6.66 -5.97
C ILE A 84 -7.60 -5.88 -6.24
N GLU A 85 -6.56 -6.04 -5.44
CA GLU A 85 -5.30 -5.31 -5.62
C GLU A 85 -4.13 -6.02 -4.94
N LYS A 86 -2.91 -5.54 -5.17
CA LYS A 86 -1.75 -5.99 -4.40
C LYS A 86 -1.96 -5.62 -2.92
N PHE A 87 -1.74 -6.57 -2.02
CA PHE A 87 -1.89 -6.37 -0.59
C PHE A 87 -0.77 -5.46 -0.05
N ASP A 88 -1.16 -4.50 0.76
CA ASP A 88 -0.29 -3.59 1.50
C ASP A 88 -0.80 -3.53 2.94
N GLU A 89 0.00 -4.03 3.88
CA GLU A 89 -0.35 -4.06 5.31
C GLU A 89 -0.38 -2.67 5.95
N HIS A 90 0.30 -1.68 5.36
CA HIS A 90 0.37 -0.32 5.86
C HIS A 90 -0.73 0.57 5.28
N LYS A 91 -1.43 0.13 4.24
CA LYS A 91 -2.57 0.84 3.66
C LYS A 91 -3.70 1.01 4.67
N VAL A 92 -4.06 2.26 4.93
CA VAL A 92 -5.18 2.62 5.80
C VAL A 92 -6.45 2.76 4.97
N TRP A 93 -7.46 2.00 5.36
CA TRP A 93 -8.80 2.05 4.80
C TRP A 93 -9.72 2.89 5.68
N THR A 94 -10.59 3.66 5.03
CA THR A 94 -11.68 4.38 5.67
C THR A 94 -13.00 3.81 5.16
N ALA A 95 -13.82 3.27 6.06
CA ALA A 95 -15.14 2.74 5.75
C ALA A 95 -16.23 3.54 6.47
N ALA A 96 -17.24 3.96 5.72
CA ALA A 96 -18.53 4.38 6.25
C ALA A 96 -19.51 3.20 6.11
N LEU A 97 -20.12 2.78 7.21
CA LEU A 97 -20.98 1.60 7.24
C LEU A 97 -22.17 1.79 8.19
N PHE A 98 -23.29 1.16 7.86
CA PHE A 98 -24.42 1.03 8.76
C PHE A 98 -24.25 -0.23 9.62
N ASP A 99 -24.25 -0.07 10.94
CA ASP A 99 -24.23 -1.18 11.90
C ASP A 99 -25.66 -1.49 12.35
N ALA A 100 -26.22 -2.57 11.86
CA ALA A 100 -27.61 -2.95 12.15
C ALA A 100 -27.83 -3.39 13.61
N SER A 101 -26.78 -3.83 14.31
CA SER A 101 -26.88 -4.13 15.75
C SER A 101 -27.12 -2.88 16.59
N GLN A 102 -26.62 -1.72 16.11
CA GLN A 102 -26.75 -0.43 16.78
C GLN A 102 -27.83 0.46 16.17
N GLY A 103 -28.18 0.24 14.90
CA GLY A 103 -29.13 1.08 14.17
C GLY A 103 -28.56 2.45 13.77
N TYR A 104 -27.24 2.59 13.66
CA TYR A 104 -26.59 3.86 13.30
C TYR A 104 -25.45 3.66 12.31
N THR A 105 -25.10 4.74 11.63
CA THR A 105 -23.95 4.79 10.72
C THR A 105 -22.66 5.17 11.46
N TYR A 106 -21.59 4.45 11.16
CA TYR A 106 -20.26 4.61 11.75
C TYR A 106 -19.22 4.92 10.67
N LEU A 107 -18.21 5.67 11.05
CA LEU A 107 -16.97 5.85 10.30
C LEU A 107 -15.85 5.09 11.01
N LYS A 108 -15.07 4.33 10.25
CA LYS A 108 -14.02 3.45 10.77
C LYS A 108 -12.76 3.59 9.93
N ARG A 109 -11.61 3.71 10.59
CA ARG A 109 -10.29 3.70 9.95
C ARG A 109 -9.47 2.51 10.43
N PHE A 110 -8.88 1.74 9.53
CA PHE A 110 -8.20 0.49 9.87
C PHE A 110 -7.24 0.02 8.77
N ASN A 111 -6.29 -0.83 9.15
CA ASN A 111 -5.51 -1.63 8.21
C ASN A 111 -6.18 -3.01 8.07
N LEU A 112 -6.11 -3.59 6.87
CA LEU A 112 -6.56 -4.95 6.63
C LEU A 112 -5.43 -5.94 6.99
N GLU A 113 -5.80 -7.07 7.56
CA GLU A 113 -4.83 -8.09 7.99
C GLU A 113 -4.56 -9.11 6.88
N ASP A 114 -3.33 -9.64 6.87
CA ASP A 114 -2.96 -10.77 6.02
C ASP A 114 -3.61 -12.05 6.56
N SER A 115 -4.57 -12.60 5.83
CA SER A 115 -5.29 -13.81 6.20
C SER A 115 -5.83 -14.52 4.96
N ASP A 116 -5.47 -15.80 4.81
CA ASP A 116 -6.04 -16.69 3.81
C ASP A 116 -7.51 -17.07 4.10
N LYS A 117 -7.90 -16.99 5.38
CA LYS A 117 -9.28 -17.14 5.84
C LYS A 117 -10.10 -15.90 5.50
N LEU A 118 -11.36 -16.13 5.19
CA LEU A 118 -12.35 -15.07 5.01
C LEU A 118 -12.60 -14.37 6.35
N LEU A 119 -12.37 -13.06 6.37
CA LEU A 119 -12.63 -12.15 7.49
C LEU A 119 -13.63 -11.09 7.04
N ASN A 120 -14.30 -10.43 7.98
CA ASN A 120 -15.26 -9.37 7.66
C ASN A 120 -14.99 -8.12 8.52
N PHE A 121 -15.03 -6.93 7.91
CA PHE A 121 -14.82 -5.66 8.62
C PHE A 121 -16.10 -4.88 8.95
N LEU A 122 -17.28 -5.31 8.45
CA LEU A 122 -18.59 -4.77 8.83
C LEU A 122 -19.10 -5.35 10.15
N GLY A 123 -18.68 -6.58 10.49
CA GLY A 123 -19.08 -7.31 11.70
C GLY A 123 -20.05 -8.46 11.40
N ASP A 124 -20.61 -9.06 12.45
CA ASP A 124 -21.30 -10.35 12.36
C ASP A 124 -22.81 -10.25 12.06
N HIS A 125 -23.37 -9.05 11.94
CA HIS A 125 -24.82 -8.87 11.80
C HIS A 125 -25.21 -8.68 10.33
N ASP A 126 -25.98 -9.61 9.76
CA ASP A 126 -26.38 -9.68 8.33
C ASP A 126 -27.06 -8.41 7.79
N GLY A 127 -27.73 -7.65 8.65
CA GLY A 127 -28.34 -6.36 8.28
C GLY A 127 -27.35 -5.20 8.12
N SER A 128 -26.08 -5.38 8.47
CA SER A 128 -25.05 -4.34 8.35
C SER A 128 -24.56 -4.25 6.92
N TYR A 129 -24.34 -3.05 6.43
CA TYR A 129 -23.92 -2.85 5.04
C TYR A 129 -22.95 -1.68 4.91
N LEU A 130 -22.12 -1.78 3.88
CA LEU A 130 -21.14 -0.76 3.53
C LEU A 130 -21.83 0.38 2.76
N LEU A 131 -21.55 1.62 3.14
CA LEU A 131 -21.94 2.82 2.39
C LEU A 131 -20.81 3.30 1.49
N LEU A 132 -19.58 3.31 2.01
CA LEU A 132 -18.39 3.74 1.28
C LEU A 132 -17.12 3.09 1.85
N LEU A 133 -16.17 2.76 0.98
CA LEU A 133 -14.83 2.32 1.34
C LEU A 133 -13.81 3.06 0.46
N THR A 134 -12.82 3.68 1.08
CA THR A 134 -11.75 4.42 0.38
C THR A 134 -10.39 4.17 1.04
N ASP A 135 -9.34 4.19 0.22
CA ASP A 135 -7.92 4.16 0.62
C ASP A 135 -7.22 5.53 0.47
N THR A 136 -8.00 6.60 0.25
CA THR A 136 -7.48 7.98 0.22
C THR A 136 -6.79 8.34 1.54
N VAL A 137 -5.58 8.91 1.45
CA VAL A 137 -4.71 9.22 2.61
C VAL A 137 -5.36 10.21 3.59
N TYR A 138 -6.00 11.26 3.06
CA TYR A 138 -6.70 12.29 3.82
C TYR A 138 -8.17 12.36 3.37
N PRO A 139 -8.99 11.35 3.70
CA PRO A 139 -10.34 11.25 3.18
C PRO A 139 -11.24 12.28 3.84
N ARG A 140 -11.97 13.01 3.01
CA ARG A 140 -13.08 13.88 3.44
C ARG A 140 -14.39 13.23 3.02
N MET A 141 -15.37 13.27 3.91
CA MET A 141 -16.62 12.56 3.73
C MET A 141 -17.79 13.51 3.95
N LYS A 142 -18.85 13.35 3.18
CA LYS A 142 -20.12 14.08 3.35
C LYS A 142 -21.24 13.08 3.62
N ALA A 143 -21.78 13.12 4.83
CA ALA A 143 -22.94 12.32 5.20
C ALA A 143 -24.23 13.08 4.91
N VAL A 144 -25.07 12.54 4.02
CA VAL A 144 -26.38 13.09 3.69
C VAL A 144 -27.43 12.39 4.53
N PHE A 145 -28.25 13.17 5.24
CA PHE A 145 -29.29 12.62 6.12
C PHE A 145 -30.54 12.20 5.34
N GLY A 146 -31.21 11.16 5.83
CA GLY A 146 -32.36 10.52 5.21
C GLY A 146 -33.61 10.53 6.08
N GLY A 147 -34.68 9.91 5.57
CA GLY A 147 -35.92 9.69 6.31
C GLY A 147 -36.49 10.95 6.94
N GLY A 148 -36.78 10.89 8.24
CA GLY A 148 -37.30 12.02 9.01
C GLY A 148 -36.30 13.16 9.24
N ASP A 149 -35.01 12.92 8.99
CA ASP A 149 -33.92 13.88 9.19
C ASP A 149 -33.41 14.47 7.86
N ALA A 150 -34.04 14.16 6.72
CA ALA A 150 -33.62 14.62 5.39
C ALA A 150 -33.64 16.16 5.21
N PHE A 151 -34.32 16.89 6.10
CA PHE A 151 -34.34 18.36 6.09
C PHE A 151 -33.05 18.98 6.64
N ARG A 152 -32.16 18.19 7.24
CA ARG A 152 -30.92 18.66 7.85
C ARG A 152 -29.84 18.86 6.79
N ASP A 153 -28.98 19.84 7.04
CA ASP A 153 -27.78 20.03 6.23
C ASP A 153 -26.85 18.81 6.33
N PRO A 154 -26.22 18.38 5.23
CA PRO A 154 -25.24 17.30 5.26
C PRO A 154 -24.07 17.60 6.20
N LEU A 155 -23.53 16.55 6.80
CA LEU A 155 -22.37 16.65 7.70
C LEU A 155 -21.09 16.34 6.95
N GLU A 156 -20.18 17.32 6.85
CA GLU A 156 -18.83 17.11 6.34
C GLU A 156 -17.87 16.68 7.46
N LEU A 157 -17.01 15.70 7.17
CA LEU A 157 -16.08 15.10 8.11
C LEU A 157 -14.69 14.98 7.49
N ASP A 158 -13.65 15.42 8.19
CA ASP A 158 -12.28 14.95 7.97
C ASP A 158 -12.11 13.64 8.73
N ALA A 159 -11.89 12.53 8.01
CA ALA A 159 -11.87 11.21 8.62
C ALA A 159 -10.70 11.02 9.61
N GLU A 160 -9.56 11.70 9.38
CA GLU A 160 -8.38 11.60 10.22
C GLU A 160 -8.60 12.28 11.58
N GLU A 161 -9.17 13.48 11.56
CA GLU A 161 -9.55 14.20 12.78
C GLU A 161 -10.72 13.52 13.50
N PHE A 162 -11.62 12.91 12.74
CA PHE A 162 -12.81 12.28 13.30
C PHE A 162 -12.49 11.01 14.07
N ILE A 163 -11.63 10.15 13.53
CA ILE A 163 -11.27 8.86 14.11
C ILE A 163 -9.83 8.44 13.81
N THR A 164 -9.11 7.97 14.84
CA THR A 164 -7.79 7.36 14.68
C THR A 164 -7.89 5.98 14.04
N VAL A 165 -6.81 5.50 13.41
CA VAL A 165 -6.73 4.10 12.95
C VAL A 165 -6.94 3.13 14.12
N LYS A 166 -7.77 2.12 13.91
CA LYS A 166 -8.09 1.02 14.84
C LYS A 166 -7.93 -0.32 14.14
N SER A 167 -8.18 -1.41 14.86
CA SER A 167 -8.31 -2.74 14.25
C SER A 167 -9.53 -2.79 13.32
N TYR A 168 -9.44 -3.60 12.26
CA TYR A 168 -10.57 -3.92 11.38
C TYR A 168 -11.74 -4.59 12.12
N LYS A 169 -11.61 -5.01 13.38
CA LYS A 169 -12.72 -5.51 14.21
C LYS A 169 -13.43 -4.43 15.03
N ALA A 170 -12.84 -3.23 15.14
CA ALA A 170 -13.42 -2.15 15.93
C ALA A 170 -14.70 -1.61 15.26
N LYS A 171 -15.68 -1.16 16.03
CA LYS A 171 -16.92 -0.61 15.46
C LYS A 171 -16.73 0.72 14.71
N GLY A 172 -15.75 1.51 15.13
CA GLY A 172 -15.56 2.88 14.64
C GLY A 172 -16.25 3.93 15.53
N LYS A 173 -16.48 5.12 14.97
CA LYS A 173 -17.13 6.25 15.65
C LYS A 173 -18.42 6.59 14.92
N ARG A 174 -19.51 6.76 15.68
CA ARG A 174 -20.83 7.08 15.13
C ARG A 174 -20.79 8.43 14.42
N ILE A 175 -21.27 8.49 13.18
CA ILE A 175 -21.34 9.72 12.37
C ILE A 175 -22.33 10.71 12.99
N ALA A 176 -23.56 10.25 13.23
CA ALA A 176 -24.62 11.04 13.82
C ALA A 176 -25.65 10.14 14.53
N ASN A 177 -26.52 10.75 15.33
CA ASN A 177 -27.69 10.08 15.91
C ASN A 177 -28.93 10.14 14.99
N TYR A 178 -28.73 10.54 13.73
CA TYR A 178 -29.75 10.71 12.71
C TYR A 178 -29.63 9.60 11.66
N GLU A 179 -30.71 9.37 10.92
CA GLU A 179 -30.67 8.48 9.76
C GLU A 179 -29.76 9.06 8.67
N VAL A 180 -28.74 8.31 8.27
CA VAL A 180 -27.83 8.68 7.17
C VAL A 180 -28.24 7.90 5.94
N GLN A 181 -28.63 8.60 4.87
CA GLN A 181 -29.05 8.00 3.60
C GLN A 181 -27.86 7.57 2.75
N SER A 182 -26.85 8.44 2.65
CA SER A 182 -25.65 8.20 1.85
C SER A 182 -24.43 8.86 2.48
N VAL A 183 -23.26 8.33 2.15
CA VAL A 183 -21.98 8.95 2.45
C VAL A 183 -21.20 9.07 1.15
N GLU A 184 -20.80 10.30 0.84
CA GLU A 184 -20.06 10.64 -0.38
C GLU A 184 -18.62 11.01 0.01
N GLU A 185 -17.65 10.58 -0.79
CA GLU A 185 -16.28 11.04 -0.66
C GLU A 185 -16.13 12.40 -1.33
N LEU A 186 -15.54 13.36 -0.61
CA LEU A 186 -15.20 14.69 -1.10
C LEU A 186 -13.73 14.72 -1.51
N GLU A 187 -13.38 15.68 -2.37
CA GLU A 187 -11.98 15.89 -2.74
C GLU A 187 -11.10 16.19 -1.51
N PRO A 188 -9.94 15.52 -1.39
CA PRO A 188 -8.98 15.82 -0.34
C PRO A 188 -8.48 17.26 -0.43
N VAL A 189 -8.31 17.89 0.73
CA VAL A 189 -7.70 19.23 0.84
C VAL A 189 -6.20 19.17 1.17
N ARG A 190 -5.71 17.96 1.47
CA ARG A 190 -4.32 17.64 1.79
C ARG A 190 -3.89 16.48 0.90
N PHE A 191 -2.62 16.48 0.50
CA PHE A 191 -2.02 15.42 -0.30
C PHE A 191 -0.74 14.96 0.39
N PRO A 192 -0.40 13.65 0.32
CA PRO A 192 0.85 13.15 0.89
C PRO A 192 2.04 13.87 0.23
N GLU A 193 3.08 14.13 1.01
CA GLU A 193 4.34 14.58 0.43
C GLU A 193 4.86 13.50 -0.53
N PRO A 194 5.42 13.89 -1.69
CA PRO A 194 6.03 12.92 -2.60
C PRO A 194 7.11 12.16 -1.86
N GLU A 195 7.08 10.83 -1.94
CA GLU A 195 8.15 10.00 -1.41
C GLU A 195 9.46 10.46 -2.03
N LYS A 196 10.43 10.84 -1.18
CA LYS A 196 11.78 11.13 -1.65
C LYS A 196 12.35 9.82 -2.18
N GLU A 197 12.52 9.72 -3.48
CA GLU A 197 13.32 8.65 -4.07
C GLU A 197 14.70 8.70 -3.41
N GLU A 198 15.01 7.71 -2.57
CA GLU A 198 16.36 7.50 -2.10
C GLU A 198 17.20 7.16 -3.33
N SER A 199 17.83 8.17 -3.91
CA SER A 199 18.86 8.01 -4.92
C SER A 199 19.91 7.07 -4.33
N GLN A 200 19.91 5.81 -4.78
CA GLN A 200 20.93 4.84 -4.45
C GLN A 200 22.27 5.46 -4.85
N LYS A 201 23.04 5.92 -3.88
CA LYS A 201 24.44 6.24 -4.09
C LYS A 201 25.12 4.93 -4.45
N ILE A 202 25.38 4.75 -5.74
CA ILE A 202 26.36 3.78 -6.20
C ILE A 202 27.68 4.26 -5.61
N GLU A 203 28.15 3.63 -4.53
CA GLU A 203 29.53 3.75 -4.09
C GLU A 203 30.39 3.15 -5.21
N ILE A 204 30.92 4.02 -6.06
CA ILE A 204 32.01 3.66 -6.96
C ILE A 204 33.23 3.51 -6.07
N ASP A 205 33.60 2.25 -5.82
CA ASP A 205 34.84 1.89 -5.15
C ASP A 205 36.01 2.48 -5.97
N GLN A 206 36.60 3.56 -5.46
CA GLN A 206 37.81 4.14 -6.02
C GLN A 206 39.00 3.37 -5.45
N ASP A 207 39.37 2.29 -6.12
CA ASP A 207 40.73 1.75 -6.03
C ASP A 207 41.68 2.73 -6.75
N GLU A 208 42.28 3.65 -5.99
CA GLU A 208 43.47 4.39 -6.41
C GLU A 208 44.73 3.54 -6.18
N GLU A 209 45.44 3.19 -7.26
CA GLU A 209 46.85 3.55 -7.50
C GLU A 209 47.51 2.64 -8.55
N ASN A 210 47.62 3.15 -9.78
CA ASN A 210 48.93 3.42 -10.41
C ASN A 210 48.72 3.98 -11.82
N THR A 211 48.88 5.29 -11.99
CA THR A 211 49.35 5.84 -13.26
C THR A 211 50.29 7.00 -13.00
N ASN A 212 51.48 6.88 -13.58
CA ASN A 212 52.52 7.89 -13.67
C ASN A 212 51.96 9.17 -14.33
N PRO A 213 52.47 10.37 -13.99
CA PRO A 213 51.90 11.64 -14.44
C PRO A 213 52.37 11.99 -15.85
N GLU A 214 51.58 12.84 -16.52
CA GLU A 214 51.85 13.65 -17.72
C GLU A 214 50.89 13.40 -18.90
N SER A 215 49.79 14.16 -18.93
CA SER A 215 49.51 15.12 -20.02
C SER A 215 48.21 15.90 -19.76
N SER A 216 48.40 17.20 -19.51
CA SER A 216 47.53 18.32 -19.94
C SER A 216 46.00 18.16 -19.88
N GLY A 217 45.42 18.55 -18.74
CA GLY A 217 43.97 18.72 -18.53
C GLY A 217 43.37 20.02 -19.10
N SER A 218 43.88 20.54 -20.22
CA SER A 218 43.31 21.71 -20.89
C SER A 218 42.33 21.37 -22.03
N ASP A 219 42.41 20.15 -22.57
CA ASP A 219 41.80 19.89 -23.90
C ASP A 219 40.39 19.29 -23.82
N LEU A 220 39.94 18.85 -22.63
CA LEU A 220 38.62 18.20 -22.43
C LEU A 220 37.48 19.18 -22.08
N LEU A 221 37.79 20.44 -21.74
CA LEU A 221 36.80 21.44 -21.36
C LEU A 221 36.25 22.25 -22.56
N ASP A 222 37.00 22.30 -23.66
CA ASP A 222 36.62 23.02 -24.88
C ASP A 222 35.58 22.26 -25.72
N GLU A 223 35.49 20.93 -25.59
CA GLU A 223 34.52 20.10 -26.34
C GLU A 223 33.12 20.11 -25.71
N ILE A 224 33.00 20.35 -24.41
CA ILE A 224 31.71 20.31 -23.67
C ILE A 224 30.98 21.66 -23.71
N THR A 225 31.70 22.78 -23.80
CA THR A 225 31.10 24.11 -23.61
C THR A 225 30.83 24.89 -24.90
N GLY A 226 31.40 24.48 -26.04
CA GLY A 226 31.10 25.07 -27.36
C GLY A 226 31.32 26.60 -27.44
N GLN A 227 32.06 27.19 -26.51
CA GLN A 227 32.32 28.62 -26.46
C GLN A 227 33.70 28.90 -27.06
N MET A 228 33.72 29.32 -28.32
CA MET A 228 34.90 29.94 -28.90
C MET A 228 35.12 31.30 -28.24
N ASN A 229 36.15 31.42 -27.39
CA ASN A 229 36.65 32.72 -26.95
C ASN A 229 37.44 33.37 -28.09
N LEU A 230 36.81 34.36 -28.71
CA LEU A 230 37.38 35.21 -29.76
C LEU A 230 37.96 36.47 -29.11
N PHE A 231 39.28 36.51 -28.87
CA PHE A 231 40.07 37.76 -28.78
C PHE A 231 41.55 37.47 -29.11
N GLU A 232 41.99 37.90 -30.29
CA GLU A 232 42.78 39.13 -30.41
C GLU A 232 41.90 40.19 -31.10
#